data_AF-A0A7C2QN90-F1
#
_entry.id   AF-A0A7C2QN90-F1
#
_cell.length_a   1.000
_cell.length_b   1.000
_cell.length_c   1.000
_cell.angle_alpha   90.00
_cell.angle_beta   90.00
_cell.angle_gamma   90.00
#
_symmetry.space_group_name_H-M   'P 1'
#
loop_
_entity.id
_entity.type
_entity.pdbx_description
1 polymer ?
#
loop_
_entity_poly.entity_id
_entity_poly.type
_entity_poly.pdbx_seq_one_letter_code
_entity_poly.pdbx_strand_id
1 'polypeptide(L)'
;MADEGKPIITLVCEACGQDYFFEETPPDHLICSRCGGEVFRQFDAVEGSADEAVDDFRASTEREVGLGEATPGTTATDLLDLEHL
;
A
#
# COMPACT_ATOMS: atom_id res chain seq x y z
N MET A 1 -14.69 -9.31 -4.32
CA MET A 1 -14.95 -7.93 -4.77
C MET A 1 -13.59 -7.28 -4.81
N ALA A 2 -12.92 -7.33 -5.97
CA ALA A 2 -11.63 -6.68 -6.15
C ALA A 2 -11.93 -5.19 -6.35
N ASP A 3 -11.42 -4.35 -5.45
CA ASP A 3 -11.33 -2.92 -5.67
C ASP A 3 -10.25 -2.77 -6.76
N GLU A 4 -10.69 -2.78 -8.02
CA GLU A 4 -9.85 -2.57 -9.18
C GLU A 4 -9.21 -1.20 -9.01
N GLY A 5 -7.90 -1.17 -8.75
CA GLY A 5 -7.16 0.01 -8.32
C GLY A 5 -7.35 1.16 -9.32
N LYS A 6 -8.27 2.07 -8.99
CA LYS A 6 -8.64 3.17 -9.87
C LYS A 6 -7.40 4.05 -10.08
N PRO A 7 -7.04 4.41 -11.32
CA PRO A 7 -5.85 5.21 -11.58
C PRO A 7 -5.94 6.53 -10.84
N ILE A 8 -4.98 6.78 -9.94
CA ILE A 8 -4.86 8.05 -9.23
C ILE A 8 -3.92 8.96 -10.02
N ILE A 9 -4.46 10.07 -10.49
CA ILE A 9 -3.69 11.15 -11.09
C ILE A 9 -3.18 12.03 -9.95
N THR A 10 -1.86 12.17 -9.86
CA THR A 10 -1.22 13.03 -8.86
C THR A 10 -0.68 14.29 -9.53
N LEU A 11 -1.11 15.46 -9.06
CA LEU A 11 -0.58 16.75 -9.48
C LEU A 11 0.25 17.37 -8.35
N VAL A 12 1.45 17.82 -8.66
CA VAL A 12 2.34 18.49 -7.70
C VAL A 12 2.60 19.92 -8.15
N CYS A 13 2.28 20.90 -7.31
CA CYS A 13 2.56 22.31 -7.60
C CYS A 13 4.07 22.55 -7.66
N GLU A 14 4.60 23.03 -8.78
CA GLU A 14 6.04 23.23 -8.94
C GLU A 14 6.59 24.38 -8.09
N ALA A 15 5.73 25.32 -7.68
CA ALA A 15 6.14 26.48 -6.89
C ALA A 15 6.29 26.18 -5.39
N CYS A 16 5.47 25.28 -4.82
CA CYS A 16 5.45 25.03 -3.37
C CYS A 16 5.47 23.54 -2.96
N GLY A 17 5.40 22.63 -3.93
CA GLY A 17 5.42 21.19 -3.70
C GLY A 17 4.11 20.60 -3.18
N GLN A 18 3.01 21.35 -3.16
CA GLN A 18 1.71 20.84 -2.72
C GLN A 18 1.20 19.77 -3.67
N ASP A 19 0.87 18.60 -3.12
CA ASP A 19 0.23 17.48 -3.81
C ASP A 19 -1.30 17.59 -3.86
N TYR A 20 -1.86 17.08 -4.95
CA TYR A 20 -3.29 16.92 -5.22
C TYR A 20 -3.51 15.56 -5.88
N PHE A 21 -4.52 14.83 -5.42
CA PHE A 21 -4.87 13.50 -5.93
C PHE A 21 -6.25 13.53 -6.56
N PHE A 22 -6.38 12.96 -7.75
CA PHE A 22 -7.63 12.88 -8.49
C PHE A 22 -7.86 11.45 -8.98
N GLU A 23 -9.08 10.95 -8.80
CA GLU A 23 -9.52 9.65 -9.34
C GLU A 23 -10.04 9.75 -10.79
N GLU A 24 -10.16 10.98 -11.29
CA GLU A 24 -10.70 11.34 -12.59
C GLU A 24 -9.85 12.48 -13.17
N THR A 25 -10.10 12.86 -14.44
CA THR A 25 -9.35 13.95 -15.08
C THR A 25 -9.41 15.24 -14.26
N PRO A 26 -8.26 15.83 -13.88
CA PRO A 26 -8.23 17.07 -13.10
C PRO A 26 -8.74 18.27 -13.92
N PRO A 27 -9.17 19.36 -13.25
CA PRO A 27 -9.63 20.56 -13.94
C PRO A 27 -8.48 21.29 -14.66
N ASP A 28 -8.73 21.77 -15.89
CA ASP A 28 -7.78 22.53 -16.73
C ASP A 28 -7.18 23.79 -16.07
N HIS A 29 -7.88 24.35 -15.08
CA HIS A 29 -7.49 25.60 -14.40
C HIS A 29 -7.37 25.41 -12.89
N LEU A 30 -6.63 24.38 -12.47
CA LEU A 30 -6.30 24.21 -11.06
C LEU A 30 -5.40 25.37 -10.59
N ILE A 31 -5.75 26.01 -9.47
CA ILE A 31 -4.92 27.01 -8.79
C ILE A 31 -4.50 26.43 -7.46
N CYS A 32 -3.21 26.50 -7.14
CA CYS A 32 -2.70 25.99 -5.88
C CYS A 32 -3.28 26.79 -4.72
N SER A 33 -4.03 26.13 -3.85
CA SER A 33 -4.62 26.71 -2.64
C SER A 33 -3.58 27.25 -1.64
N ARG A 34 -2.31 26.81 -1.76
CA ARG A 34 -1.22 27.20 -0.87
C ARG A 34 -0.45 28.44 -1.33
N CYS A 35 -0.10 28.53 -2.62
CA CYS A 35 0.75 29.62 -3.14
C CYS A 35 0.13 30.41 -4.30
N GLY A 36 -1.04 30.02 -4.81
CA GLY A 36 -1.66 30.64 -5.97
C GLY A 36 -1.02 30.29 -7.31
N GLY A 37 -0.08 29.35 -7.35
CA GLY A 37 0.56 28.90 -8.59
C GLY A 37 -0.36 28.07 -9.48
N GLU A 38 -0.09 28.13 -10.79
CA GLU A 38 -0.89 27.51 -11.87
C GLU A 38 -0.15 26.35 -12.56
N VAL A 39 1.14 26.18 -12.22
CA VAL A 39 2.03 25.21 -12.85
C VAL A 39 2.12 23.96 -11.98
N PHE A 40 1.73 22.83 -12.56
CA PHE A 40 1.70 21.53 -11.90
C PHE A 40 2.43 20.49 -12.75
N ARG A 41 3.18 19.62 -12.07
CA ARG A 41 3.72 18.40 -12.65
C ARG A 41 2.76 17.25 -12.38
N GLN A 42 2.32 16.58 -13.45
CA GLN A 42 1.46 15.41 -13.36
C GLN A 42 2.28 14.12 -13.28
N PHE A 43 1.82 13.22 -12.42
CA PHE A 43 2.27 11.85 -12.31
C PHE A 43 1.06 10.94 -12.42
N ASP A 44 1.07 10.06 -13.42
CA ASP A 44 0.06 9.03 -13.58
C ASP A 44 0.48 7.81 -12.77
N ALA A 45 -0.40 7.32 -11.89
CA ALA A 45 -0.19 6.02 -11.27
C ALA A 45 -0.17 4.95 -12.38
N VAL A 46 0.88 4.15 -12.43
CA VAL A 46 0.99 3.06 -13.41
C VAL A 46 -0.07 2.01 -13.07
N GLU A 47 -1.14 1.96 -13.87
CA GLU A 47 -2.07 0.82 -13.91
C GLU A 47 -1.24 -0.45 -14.17
N GLY A 48 -0.97 -1.24 -13.13
CA GLY A 48 -0.31 -2.54 -13.25
C GLY A 48 0.89 -2.78 -12.31
N SER A 49 1.46 -1.76 -11.67
CA SER A 49 2.62 -1.97 -10.76
C SER A 49 2.23 -2.32 -9.32
N ALA A 50 1.00 -2.04 -8.92
CA ALA A 50 0.51 -2.41 -7.60
C ALA A 50 0.38 -3.93 -7.48
N ASP A 51 -0.14 -4.59 -8.51
CA ASP A 51 -0.36 -6.04 -8.51
C ASP A 51 0.93 -6.84 -8.49
N GLU A 52 2.00 -6.44 -9.18
CA GLU A 52 3.23 -7.24 -9.21
C GLU A 52 3.94 -7.26 -7.85
N ALA A 53 4.02 -6.11 -7.16
CA ALA A 53 4.59 -6.04 -5.82
C ALA A 53 3.69 -6.70 -4.77
N VAL A 54 2.36 -6.58 -4.92
CA VAL A 54 1.40 -7.26 -4.05
C VAL A 54 1.43 -8.76 -4.26
N ASP A 55 1.51 -9.24 -5.49
CA ASP A 55 1.55 -10.68 -5.82
C ASP A 55 2.90 -11.29 -5.43
N ASP A 56 4.03 -10.59 -5.60
CA ASP A 56 5.33 -11.01 -5.05
C ASP A 56 5.29 -11.12 -3.52
N PHE A 57 4.72 -10.10 -2.85
CA PHE A 57 4.53 -10.13 -1.40
C PHE A 57 3.62 -11.30 -0.98
N ARG A 58 2.52 -11.52 -1.71
CA ARG A 58 1.59 -12.64 -1.50
C ARG A 58 2.29 -13.98 -1.66
N ALA A 59 2.97 -14.21 -2.79
CA ALA A 59 3.68 -15.44 -3.08
C ALA A 59 4.80 -15.73 -2.06
N SER A 60 5.47 -14.69 -1.58
CA SER A 60 6.53 -14.79 -0.56
C SER A 60 5.99 -15.08 0.84
N THR A 61 4.79 -14.58 1.17
CA THR A 61 4.22 -14.63 2.53
C THR A 61 3.16 -15.71 2.71
N GLU A 62 2.47 -16.14 1.63
CA GLU A 62 1.44 -17.20 1.63
C GLU A 62 2.00 -18.59 1.95
N ARG A 63 3.33 -18.73 2.10
CA ARG A 63 3.98 -20.03 2.30
C ARG A 63 4.18 -20.47 3.76
N GLU A 64 3.73 -19.71 4.75
CA GLU A 64 3.90 -20.07 6.18
C GLU A 64 2.68 -19.74 7.07
N VAL A 65 1.47 -20.00 6.57
CA VAL A 65 0.28 -20.12 7.45
C VAL A 65 -0.35 -21.50 7.28
N GLY A 66 0.47 -22.54 7.48
CA GLY A 66 -0.06 -23.85 7.79
C GLY A 66 -0.82 -23.77 9.11
N LEU A 67 -2.14 -23.57 9.07
CA LEU A 67 -3.07 -23.79 10.21
C LEU A 67 -3.16 -25.29 10.60
N GLY A 68 -2.03 -26.00 10.55
CA GLY A 68 -1.94 -27.44 10.70
C GLY A 68 -0.52 -28.01 10.63
N GLU A 69 0.52 -27.19 10.42
CA GLU A 69 1.87 -27.64 10.75
C GLU A 69 1.98 -27.65 12.27
N ALA A 70 2.06 -28.86 12.83
CA ALA A 70 2.37 -29.07 14.23
C ALA A 70 3.60 -28.23 14.55
N THR A 71 3.41 -27.18 15.35
CA THR A 71 4.50 -26.38 15.89
C THR A 71 5.54 -27.35 16.46
N PRO A 72 6.80 -27.36 15.99
CA PRO A 72 7.81 -28.10 16.70
C PRO A 72 8.13 -27.33 17.98
N GLY A 73 7.47 -27.71 19.07
CA GLY A 73 7.95 -27.33 20.41
C GLY A 73 6.92 -26.69 21.32
N THR A 74 5.95 -27.46 21.75
CA THR A 74 5.50 -27.38 23.16
C THR A 74 5.03 -28.76 23.54
N THR A 75 5.88 -29.53 24.21
CA THR A 75 5.45 -30.80 24.77
C THR A 75 4.66 -30.54 26.04
N ALA A 76 3.84 -31.48 26.50
CA ALA A 76 3.18 -31.34 27.80
C ALA A 76 4.20 -31.10 28.94
N THR A 77 5.46 -31.54 28.77
CA THR A 77 6.58 -31.24 29.65
C THR A 77 6.99 -29.77 29.67
N ASP A 78 6.94 -29.05 28.54
CA ASP A 78 7.22 -27.60 28.49
C ASP A 78 6.20 -26.79 29.29
N LEU A 79 4.94 -27.25 29.36
CA LEU A 79 3.89 -26.58 30.14
C LEU A 79 4.06 -26.80 31.64
N LEU A 80 4.52 -27.99 32.05
CA LEU A 80 4.77 -28.36 33.45
C LEU A 80 5.99 -27.64 34.05
N ASP A 81 6.95 -27.22 33.23
CA ASP A 81 8.12 -26.45 33.69
C ASP A 81 7.74 -24.99 34.01
N LEU A 82 6.80 -24.41 33.27
CA LEU A 82 6.37 -23.02 33.41
C LEU A 82 5.54 -22.76 34.69
N GLU A 83 4.82 -23.76 35.19
CA GLU A 83 4.04 -23.65 36.44
C GLU A 83 4.90 -23.75 37.71
N HIS A 84 6.18 -24.09 37.58
CA HIS A 84 7.14 -24.25 38.68
C HIS A 84 8.24 -23.17 38.72
N LEU A 85 8.05 -22.05 38.04
CA LEU A 85 8.99 -20.91 37.98
C LEU A 85 8.67 -19.81 39.00
#